data_AF-A0A2G2WIX0-F1
#
_entry.id   AF-A0A2G2WIX0-F1
#
_cell.length_a   1.000
_cell.length_b   1.000
_cell.length_c   1.000
_cell.angle_alpha   90.00
_cell.angle_beta   90.00
_cell.angle_gamma   90.00
#
_symmetry.space_group_name_H-M   'P 1'
#
loop_
_entity.id
_entity.type
_entity.pdbx_description
1 polymer ?
#
loop_
_entity_poly.entity_id
_entity_poly.type
_entity_poly.pdbx_seq_one_letter_code
_entity_poly.pdbx_strand_id
1 'polypeptide(L)'
;MELLTGWMALDDYRPNERQYLVEWFWNIKSSKGRLFSTIDPALDVKQESTLENIYTIAELVGHCIARDPGQCLDMSCEYVRAL
;
A
#
# COMPACT_ATOMS: atom_id res chain seq x y z
N MET A 1 2.90 1.76 3.09
CA MET A 1 2.99 1.29 1.68
C MET A 1 4.43 1.24 1.23
N GLU A 2 5.21 2.29 1.48
CA GLU A 2 6.64 2.35 1.18
C GLU A 2 7.41 1.17 1.77
N LEU A 3 7.15 0.81 3.04
CA LEU A 3 7.75 -0.38 3.66
C LEU A 3 7.45 -1.70 2.94
N LEU A 4 6.24 -1.85 2.38
CA LEU A 4 5.83 -3.11 1.75
C LEU A 4 6.47 -3.28 0.37
N THR A 5 6.65 -2.19 -0.36
CA THR A 5 7.07 -2.22 -1.77
C THR A 5 8.51 -1.74 -1.99
N GLY A 6 9.13 -1.12 -0.98
CA GLY A 6 10.44 -0.46 -1.09
C GLY A 6 10.39 0.81 -1.95
N TRP A 7 9.19 1.33 -2.26
CA TRP A 7 9.01 2.45 -3.16
C TRP A 7 8.80 3.74 -2.39
N MET A 8 9.31 4.86 -2.92
CA MET A 8 9.01 6.19 -2.41
C MET A 8 7.55 6.59 -2.68
N ALA A 9 6.97 7.34 -1.74
CA ALA A 9 5.61 7.86 -1.80
C ALA A 9 5.37 8.78 -3.01
N LEU A 10 6.39 9.56 -3.38
CA LEU A 10 6.45 10.38 -4.58
C LEU A 10 7.77 10.10 -5.30
N ASP A 11 7.69 9.73 -6.58
CA ASP A 11 8.86 9.49 -7.43
C ASP A 11 8.63 10.10 -8.82
N ASP A 12 9.24 11.26 -9.05
CA ASP A 12 9.10 12.03 -10.29
C ASP A 12 9.70 11.33 -11.52
N TYR A 13 10.56 10.32 -11.31
CA TYR A 13 11.17 9.54 -12.39
C TYR A 13 10.25 8.43 -12.92
N ARG A 14 9.12 8.17 -12.25
CA ARG A 14 8.12 7.20 -12.71
C ARG A 14 7.18 7.83 -13.74
N PRO A 15 6.56 7.01 -14.61
CA PRO A 15 5.47 7.48 -15.47
C PRO A 15 4.37 8.14 -14.64
N ASN A 16 3.71 9.18 -15.17
CA ASN A 16 2.75 10.01 -14.44
C ASN A 16 1.75 9.21 -13.57
N GLU A 17 1.21 8.11 -14.09
CA GLU A 17 0.24 7.24 -13.40
C GLU A 17 0.82 6.44 -12.21
N ARG A 18 2.13 6.52 -11.97
CA ARG A 18 2.87 5.82 -10.92
C ARG A 18 3.75 6.74 -10.08
N GLN A 19 3.68 8.06 -10.31
CA GLN A 19 4.45 9.04 -9.54
C GLN A 19 4.02 9.03 -8.08
N TYR A 20 2.71 9.01 -7.83
CA TYR A 20 2.15 8.89 -6.49
C TYR A 20 1.92 7.42 -6.14
N LEU A 21 2.63 6.94 -5.12
CA LEU A 21 2.51 5.56 -4.65
C LEU A 21 1.07 5.22 -4.23
N VAL A 22 0.36 6.17 -3.60
CA VAL A 22 -1.02 5.98 -3.15
C VAL A 22 -1.98 5.74 -4.31
N GLU A 23 -1.82 6.47 -5.43
CA GLU A 23 -2.67 6.35 -6.60
C GLU A 23 -2.44 5.01 -7.31
N TRP A 24 -1.17 4.62 -7.45
CA TRP A 24 -0.81 3.32 -7.97
C TRP A 24 -1.27 2.17 -7.06
N PHE A 25 -1.11 2.30 -5.74
CA PHE A 25 -1.49 1.28 -4.76
C PHE A 25 -2.99 1.01 -4.77
N TRP A 26 -3.81 2.06 -4.98
CA TRP A 26 -5.25 1.92 -5.13
C TRP A 26 -5.65 0.92 -6.23
N ASN A 27 -4.89 0.88 -7.33
CA ASN A 27 -5.17 0.00 -8.47
C ASN A 27 -4.74 -1.46 -8.23
N ILE A 28 -3.80 -1.71 -7.33
CA ILE A 28 -3.25 -3.05 -7.09
C ILE A 28 -3.81 -3.75 -5.85
N LYS A 29 -4.28 -3.00 -4.85
CA LYS A 29 -4.68 -3.55 -3.54
C LYS A 29 -5.79 -4.60 -3.60
N SER A 30 -6.67 -4.52 -4.60
CA SER A 30 -7.80 -5.44 -4.78
C SER A 30 -7.42 -6.82 -5.35
N SER A 31 -6.16 -7.02 -5.76
CA SER A 31 -5.70 -8.29 -6.32
C SER A 31 -4.55 -8.85 -5.49
N LYS A 32 -4.82 -9.92 -4.72
CA LYS A 32 -3.81 -10.64 -3.91
C LYS A 32 -2.53 -10.93 -4.72
N GLY A 33 -2.69 -11.50 -5.92
CA GLY A 33 -1.55 -11.84 -6.77
C GLY A 33 -0.72 -10.62 -7.20
N ARG A 34 -1.38 -9.51 -7.57
CA ARG A 34 -0.65 -8.27 -7.93
C ARG A 34 0.02 -7.65 -6.72
N LEU A 35 -0.66 -7.61 -5.57
CA LEU A 35 -0.09 -7.12 -4.32
C LEU A 35 1.19 -7.91 -3.96
N PHE A 36 1.13 -9.24 -3.99
CA PHE A 36 2.28 -10.08 -3.65
C PHE A 36 3.44 -9.93 -4.63
N SER A 37 3.16 -9.72 -5.92
CA SER A 37 4.20 -9.44 -6.91
C SER A 37 4.91 -8.10 -6.72
N THR A 38 4.37 -7.23 -5.86
CA THR A 38 4.92 -5.90 -5.59
C THR A 38 5.60 -5.78 -4.24
N ILE A 39 5.59 -6.85 -3.44
CA ILE A 39 6.31 -6.91 -2.18
C ILE A 39 7.80 -6.76 -2.48
N ASP A 40 8.48 -5.92 -1.70
CA ASP A 40 9.91 -5.74 -1.79
C ASP A 40 10.61 -7.10 -1.64
N PRO A 41 11.39 -7.55 -2.64
CA PRO A 41 12.16 -8.79 -2.57
C PRO A 41 13.09 -8.86 -1.34
N ALA A 42 13.49 -7.73 -0.77
CA ALA A 42 14.31 -7.68 0.45
C ALA A 42 13.60 -8.16 1.72
N LEU A 43 12.26 -8.22 1.73
CA LEU A 43 11.47 -8.65 2.90
C LEU A 43 11.42 -10.18 3.11
N ASP A 44 12.02 -10.97 2.20
CA ASP A 44 12.12 -12.44 2.23
C ASP A 44 10.84 -13.16 2.71
N VAL A 45 9.70 -12.79 2.15
CA VAL A 45 8.39 -13.27 2.59
C VAL A 45 8.09 -14.66 2.02
N LYS A 46 8.57 -15.72 2.68
CA LYS A 46 8.36 -17.12 2.25
C LYS A 46 7.17 -17.82 2.89
N GLN A 47 6.68 -17.31 4.03
CA GLN A 47 5.60 -17.94 4.79
C GLN A 47 4.23 -17.43 4.33
N GLU A 48 3.32 -18.36 4.02
CA GLU A 48 1.95 -18.05 3.59
C GLU A 48 1.18 -17.22 4.63
N SER A 49 1.39 -17.48 5.92
CA SER A 49 0.81 -16.71 7.02
C SER A 49 1.23 -15.24 7.01
N THR A 50 2.46 -14.93 6.58
CA THR A 50 2.94 -13.55 6.44
C THR A 50 2.29 -12.86 5.25
N LEU A 51 2.06 -13.57 4.15
CA LEU A 51 1.36 -13.03 2.98
C LEU A 51 -0.10 -12.68 3.29
N GLU A 52 -0.81 -13.52 4.04
CA GLU A 52 -2.17 -13.21 4.51
C GLU A 52 -2.18 -11.97 5.42
N ASN A 53 -1.23 -11.84 6.35
CA ASN A 53 -1.10 -10.63 7.18
C ASN A 53 -0.83 -9.37 6.34
N ILE A 54 0.03 -9.46 5.32
CA ILE A 54 0.30 -8.34 4.40
C ILE A 54 -0.96 -7.95 3.63
N TYR A 55 -1.75 -8.94 3.19
CA TYR A 55 -3.01 -8.67 2.52
C TYR A 55 -3.99 -7.94 3.45
N THR A 56 -4.13 -8.37 4.70
CA THR A 56 -4.96 -7.67 5.69
C THR A 56 -4.48 -6.23 5.91
N ILE A 57 -3.17 -6.00 6.02
CA ILE A 57 -2.61 -4.64 6.15
C ILE A 57 -2.94 -3.80 4.90
N ALA A 58 -2.84 -4.39 3.70
CA ALA A 58 -3.16 -3.69 2.46
C ALA A 58 -4.65 -3.30 2.35
N GLU A 59 -5.56 -4.15 2.86
CA GLU A 59 -6.98 -3.83 2.94
C GLU A 59 -7.24 -2.65 3.90
N LEU A 60 -6.61 -2.68 5.09
CA LEU A 60 -6.72 -1.58 6.07
C LEU A 60 -6.18 -0.26 5.52
N VAL A 61 -4.99 -0.29 4.92
CA VAL A 61 -4.39 0.87 4.24
C VAL A 61 -5.33 1.39 3.16
N GLY A 62 -5.98 0.49 2.41
CA GLY A 62 -6.99 0.82 1.42
C GLY A 62 -8.19 1.59 1.96
N HIS A 63 -8.61 1.34 3.19
CA HIS A 63 -9.65 2.11 3.85
C HIS A 63 -9.15 3.48 4.35
N CYS A 64 -7.91 3.56 4.83
CA CYS A 64 -7.30 4.82 5.24
C CYS A 64 -7.09 5.82 4.08
N ILE A 65 -6.94 5.33 2.85
CA ILE A 65 -6.78 6.17 1.65
C ILE A 65 -8.06 6.31 0.83
N ALA A 66 -9.21 5.87 1.36
CA ALA A 66 -10.48 5.97 0.67
C ALA A 66 -10.83 7.45 0.42
N ARG A 67 -11.16 7.78 -0.83
CA ARG A 67 -11.53 9.14 -1.26
C ARG A 67 -12.87 9.63 -0.71
N ASP A 68 -13.70 8.72 -0.19
CA ASP A 68 -14.95 9.07 0.47
C ASP A 68 -14.70 9.35 1.96
N PRO A 69 -14.91 10.59 2.45
CA PRO A 69 -14.63 10.96 3.83
C PRO A 69 -15.51 10.23 4.87
N GLY A 70 -16.60 9.56 4.47
CA GLY A 70 -17.40 8.69 5.35
C GLY A 70 -16.87 7.25 5.46
N GLN A 71 -15.99 6.83 4.53
CA GLN A 71 -15.31 5.53 4.55
C GLN A 71 -13.85 5.65 5.01
N CYS A 72 -13.25 6.83 4.82
CA CYS A 72 -12.08 7.23 5.58
C CYS A 72 -12.55 7.34 7.03
N LEU A 73 -12.19 6.36 7.87
CA LEU A 73 -12.29 6.55 9.32
C LEU A 73 -11.63 7.89 9.62
N ASP A 74 -12.41 8.85 10.11
CA ASP A 74 -11.97 10.20 10.39
C ASP A 74 -10.71 10.13 11.27
N MET A 75 -9.56 10.33 10.65
CA MET A 75 -8.25 10.22 11.26
C MET A 75 -7.46 11.44 10.82
N SER A 76 -7.51 12.46 11.67
CA SER A 76 -6.57 13.57 11.70
C SER A 76 -5.13 13.06 11.61
N CYS A 77 -4.61 12.96 10.38
CA CYS A 77 -3.25 13.15 9.86
C CYS A 77 -1.98 12.77 10.65
N GLU A 78 -2.01 12.09 11.80
CA GLU A 78 -0.79 11.78 12.58
C GLU A 78 -0.27 10.34 12.42
N TYR A 79 -1.05 9.41 11.86
CA TYR A 79 -0.58 8.02 11.72
C TYR A 79 0.12 7.69 10.39
N VAL A 80 0.09 8.59 9.40
CA VAL A 80 0.75 8.35 8.09
C VAL A 80 2.29 8.48 8.18
N ARG A 81 2.83 8.78 9.37
CA ARG A 81 4.28 8.74 9.64
C ARG A 81 4.76 7.48 10.37
N ALA A 82 3.87 6.55 10.73
CA ALA A 82 4.20 5.42 11.60
C ALA A 82 4.30 4.04 10.92
N LEU A 83 4.32 3.99 9.58
CA LEU A 83 4.71 2.82 8.80
C LEU A 83 5.60 3.29 7.65
#